data_AF-A0A4Y2JR86-F1
#
_entry.id   AF-A0A4Y2JR86-F1
#
_cell.length_a   1.000
_cell.length_b   1.000
_cell.length_c   1.000
_cell.angle_alpha   90.00
_cell.angle_beta   90.00
_cell.angle_gamma   90.00
#
_symmetry.space_group_name_H-M   'P 1'
#
loop_
_entity.id
_entity.type
_entity.pdbx_description
1 polymer ?
#
loop_
_entity_poly.entity_id
_entity_poly.type
_entity_poly.pdbx_seq_one_letter_code
_entity_poly.pdbx_strand_id
1 'polypeptide(L)'
;MIGNLTNDLKMVKNEIKILQGDIKNFKEERHSLLLQFQKKNKKVENLKSNNDSLVKANAYYDKKKSGKLSFREGEIVVVRRNPKATGESTKTQPRYRGPTVVTKILPSYTYRISQTESSNDRLYATMSHVSQLKVWRIWNENDDVSSGNSDDEPRMQSPDELNVNQCVMEHLCRTDRTL
;
A
#
# COMPACT_ATOMS: atom_id res chain seq x y z
N MET A 1 -51.58 43.72 -51.58
CA MET A 1 -51.42 42.48 -50.77
C MET A 1 -50.02 41.86 -50.85
N ILE A 2 -49.30 41.95 -51.99
CA ILE A 2 -47.98 41.29 -52.18
C ILE A 2 -46.86 41.81 -51.26
N GLY A 3 -46.87 43.11 -50.91
CA GLY A 3 -45.80 43.73 -50.10
C GLY A 3 -45.61 43.16 -48.68
N ASN A 4 -46.68 42.64 -48.06
CA ASN A 4 -46.61 42.08 -46.71
C ASN A 4 -45.93 40.69 -46.73
N LEU A 5 -46.27 39.87 -47.72
CA LEU A 5 -45.71 38.52 -47.90
C LEU A 5 -44.19 38.54 -48.07
N THR A 6 -43.66 39.54 -48.78
CA THR A 6 -42.21 39.74 -48.95
C THR A 6 -41.47 40.06 -47.64
N ASN A 7 -42.12 40.79 -46.72
CA ASN A 7 -41.53 41.10 -45.41
C ASN A 7 -41.53 39.87 -44.51
N ASP A 8 -42.62 39.11 -44.51
CA ASP A 8 -42.74 37.86 -43.75
C ASP A 8 -41.69 36.85 -44.21
N LEU A 9 -41.50 36.68 -45.53
CA LEU A 9 -40.48 35.79 -46.08
C LEU A 9 -39.05 36.20 -45.67
N LYS A 10 -38.80 37.51 -45.59
CA LYS A 10 -37.49 38.07 -45.18
C LYS A 10 -37.21 37.81 -43.70
N MET A 11 -38.24 37.87 -42.86
CA MET A 11 -38.16 37.54 -41.43
C MET A 11 -37.88 36.05 -41.22
N VAL A 12 -38.67 35.17 -41.87
CA VAL A 12 -38.47 33.71 -41.81
C VAL A 12 -37.06 33.31 -42.25
N LYS A 13 -36.52 33.96 -43.29
CA LYS A 13 -35.15 33.71 -43.75
C LYS A 13 -34.09 34.08 -42.71
N ASN A 14 -34.29 35.17 -41.96
CA ASN A 14 -33.39 35.58 -40.90
C ASN A 14 -33.45 34.62 -39.71
N GLU A 15 -34.65 34.17 -39.32
CA GLU A 15 -34.82 33.18 -38.24
C GLU A 15 -34.13 31.86 -38.57
N ILE A 16 -34.29 31.35 -39.80
CA ILE A 16 -33.58 30.14 -40.26
C ILE A 16 -32.07 30.31 -40.13
N LYS A 17 -31.54 31.48 -40.47
CA LYS A 17 -30.10 31.77 -40.37
C LYS A 17 -29.61 31.75 -38.91
N ILE A 18 -30.41 32.28 -37.98
CA ILE A 18 -30.10 32.24 -36.54
C ILE A 18 -30.09 30.78 -36.05
N LEU A 19 -31.14 30.03 -36.34
CA LEU A 19 -31.27 28.62 -35.94
C LEU A 19 -30.14 27.75 -36.50
N GLN A 20 -29.67 28.01 -37.72
CA GLN A 20 -28.52 27.32 -38.29
C GLN A 20 -27.23 27.59 -37.49
N GLY A 21 -27.05 28.83 -37.00
CA GLY A 21 -25.96 29.19 -36.10
C GLY A 21 -26.04 28.46 -34.77
N ASP A 22 -27.23 28.43 -34.16
CA ASP A 22 -27.46 27.76 -32.87
C ASP A 22 -27.23 26.24 -32.97
N ILE A 23 -27.72 25.61 -34.04
CA ILE A 23 -27.49 24.18 -34.29
C ILE A 23 -25.99 23.89 -34.43
N LYS A 24 -25.24 24.77 -35.09
CA LYS A 24 -23.79 24.62 -35.22
C LYS A 24 -23.10 24.74 -33.86
N ASN A 25 -23.45 25.76 -33.08
CA ASN A 25 -22.91 25.95 -31.73
C ASN A 25 -23.21 24.74 -30.83
N PHE A 26 -24.45 24.25 -30.85
CA PHE A 26 -24.86 23.08 -30.06
C PHE A 26 -24.09 21.81 -30.44
N LYS A 27 -23.77 21.61 -31.73
CA LYS A 27 -22.92 20.49 -32.17
C LYS A 27 -21.52 20.60 -31.57
N GLU A 28 -20.91 21.78 -31.62
CA GLU A 28 -19.58 22.03 -31.06
C GLU A 28 -19.54 21.82 -29.54
N GLU A 29 -20.55 22.33 -28.81
CA GLU A 29 -20.70 22.11 -27.36
C GLU A 29 -20.86 20.62 -27.01
N ARG A 30 -21.68 19.88 -27.78
CA ARG A 30 -21.85 18.44 -27.58
C ARG A 30 -20.56 17.66 -27.80
N HIS A 31 -19.79 18.01 -28.83
CA HIS A 31 -18.49 17.39 -29.09
C HIS A 31 -17.50 17.67 -27.96
N SER A 32 -17.45 18.91 -27.46
CA SER A 32 -16.61 19.29 -26.32
C SER A 32 -17.00 18.52 -25.05
N LEU A 33 -18.29 18.42 -24.74
CA LEU A 33 -18.79 17.70 -23.58
C LEU A 33 -18.47 16.20 -23.66
N LEU A 34 -18.60 15.59 -24.84
CA LEU A 34 -18.26 14.19 -25.05
C LEU A 34 -16.78 13.92 -24.77
N LEU A 35 -15.89 14.80 -25.25
CA LEU A 35 -14.46 14.70 -25.01
C LEU A 35 -14.13 14.81 -23.51
N GLN A 36 -14.79 15.75 -22.82
CA GLN A 36 -14.68 15.90 -21.36
C GLN A 36 -15.10 14.61 -20.64
N PHE A 37 -16.20 13.99 -21.05
CA PHE A 37 -16.70 12.75 -20.46
C PHE A 37 -15.74 11.58 -20.66
N GLN A 38 -15.25 11.38 -21.88
CA GLN A 38 -14.26 10.32 -22.18
C GLN A 38 -12.98 10.49 -21.36
N LYS A 39 -12.46 11.72 -21.26
CA LYS A 39 -11.27 12.03 -20.46
C LYS A 39 -11.49 11.73 -18.97
N LYS A 40 -12.67 12.08 -18.44
CA LYS A 40 -13.03 11.78 -17.04
C LYS A 40 -13.13 10.28 -16.80
N ASN A 41 -13.75 9.52 -17.70
CA ASN A 41 -13.87 8.07 -17.56
C ASN A 41 -12.50 7.38 -17.54
N LYS A 42 -11.61 7.75 -18.47
CA LYS A 42 -10.23 7.25 -18.49
C LYS A 42 -9.49 7.54 -17.18
N LYS A 43 -9.69 8.72 -16.60
CA LYS A 43 -9.11 9.07 -15.29
C LYS A 43 -9.65 8.17 -14.17
N VAL A 44 -10.96 7.91 -14.14
CA VAL A 44 -11.58 7.04 -13.14
C VAL A 44 -11.06 5.61 -13.24
N GLU A 45 -10.94 5.07 -14.46
CA GLU A 45 -10.37 3.74 -14.69
C GLU A 45 -8.92 3.63 -14.21
N ASN A 46 -8.08 4.62 -14.55
CA ASN A 46 -6.69 4.67 -14.09
C ASN A 46 -6.58 4.74 -12.55
N LEU A 47 -7.48 5.46 -11.88
CA LEU A 47 -7.52 5.50 -10.42
C LEU A 47 -7.93 4.16 -9.82
N LYS A 48 -8.88 3.46 -10.45
CA LYS A 48 -9.32 2.14 -10.01
C LYS A 48 -8.18 1.13 -10.09
N SER A 49 -7.46 1.08 -11.22
CA SER A 49 -6.31 0.18 -11.37
C SER A 49 -5.17 0.49 -10.40
N ASN A 50 -4.93 1.76 -10.09
CA ASN A 50 -3.91 2.16 -9.10
C ASN A 50 -4.28 1.73 -7.67
N ASN A 51 -5.56 1.80 -7.31
CA ASN A 51 -6.01 1.29 -6.02
C ASN A 51 -5.89 -0.23 -5.95
N ASP A 52 -6.26 -0.94 -7.02
CA ASP A 52 -6.13 -2.41 -7.08
C ASP A 52 -4.66 -2.85 -6.97
N SER A 53 -3.74 -2.13 -7.62
CA SER A 53 -2.30 -2.41 -7.50
C SER A 53 -1.78 -2.11 -6.10
N LEU A 54 -2.23 -1.02 -5.46
CA LEU A 54 -1.89 -0.68 -4.08
C LEU A 54 -2.42 -1.71 -3.08
N VAL A 55 -3.64 -2.22 -3.27
CA VAL A 55 -4.21 -3.31 -2.46
C VAL A 55 -3.36 -4.58 -2.57
N LYS A 56 -2.93 -4.95 -3.78
CA LYS A 56 -2.05 -6.11 -3.99
C LYS A 56 -0.67 -5.92 -3.33
N ALA A 57 -0.08 -4.74 -3.44
CA ALA A 57 1.20 -4.43 -2.81
C ALA A 57 1.10 -4.50 -1.28
N ASN A 58 0.06 -3.92 -0.69
CA ASN A 58 -0.17 -3.99 0.76
C ASN A 58 -0.37 -5.43 1.22
N ALA A 59 -1.13 -6.25 0.47
CA ALA A 59 -1.31 -7.66 0.78
C ALA A 59 0.01 -8.46 0.78
N TYR A 60 0.97 -8.11 -0.09
CA TYR A 60 2.31 -8.72 -0.07
C TYR A 60 3.07 -8.39 1.22
N TYR A 61 3.10 -7.11 1.62
CA TYR A 61 3.80 -6.68 2.83
C TYR A 61 3.12 -7.19 4.11
N ASP A 62 1.79 -7.26 4.13
CA ASP A 62 1.04 -7.78 5.28
C ASP A 62 1.26 -9.28 5.46
N LYS A 63 1.48 -10.06 4.39
CA LYS A 63 1.92 -11.46 4.49
C LYS A 63 3.31 -11.61 5.10
N LYS A 64 4.21 -10.66 4.86
CA LYS A 64 5.56 -10.63 5.44
C LYS A 64 5.59 -10.14 6.89
N LYS A 65 4.52 -9.52 7.38
CA LYS A 65 4.44 -9.17 8.81
C LYS A 65 4.38 -10.47 9.61
N SER A 66 5.41 -10.69 10.43
CA SER A 66 5.43 -11.79 11.37
C SER A 66 4.21 -11.73 12.28
N GLY A 67 3.68 -12.90 12.61
CA GLY A 67 2.47 -13.04 13.43
C GLY A 67 2.56 -12.21 14.71
N LYS A 68 1.41 -11.68 15.14
CA LYS A 68 1.27 -10.92 16.38
C LYS A 68 1.88 -11.71 17.55
N LEU A 69 3.01 -11.23 18.08
CA LEU A 69 3.57 -11.73 19.33
C LEU A 69 2.50 -11.53 20.41
N SER A 70 2.04 -12.62 21.00
CA SER A 70 1.08 -12.61 22.09
C SER A 70 1.49 -13.66 23.11
N PHE A 71 1.39 -13.28 24.37
CA PHE A 71 1.68 -14.16 25.50
C PHE A 71 0.40 -14.46 26.25
N ARG A 72 0.35 -15.64 26.88
CA ARG A 72 -0.76 -16.03 27.76
C ARG A 72 -0.42 -15.70 29.20
N GLU A 73 -1.45 -15.49 30.04
CA GLU A 73 -1.25 -15.45 31.49
C GLU A 73 -0.67 -16.78 31.97
N GLY A 74 0.31 -16.74 32.88
CA GLY A 74 1.08 -17.89 33.33
C GLY A 74 2.31 -18.22 32.48
N GLU A 75 2.50 -17.61 31.31
CA GLU A 75 3.65 -17.89 30.44
C GLU A 75 4.95 -17.30 31.01
N ILE A 76 6.03 -18.09 30.98
CA ILE A 76 7.35 -17.66 31.44
C ILE A 76 8.06 -16.90 30.32
N VAL A 77 8.39 -15.64 30.60
CA VAL A 77 9.06 -14.72 29.69
C VAL A 77 10.30 -14.11 30.35
N VAL A 78 11.23 -13.67 29.52
CA VAL A 78 12.36 -12.82 29.92
C VAL A 78 12.22 -11.42 29.39
N VAL A 79 12.73 -10.47 30.18
CA VAL A 79 12.61 -9.04 29.90
C VAL A 79 13.94 -8.49 29.41
N ARG A 80 13.96 -7.83 28.27
CA ARG A 80 15.17 -7.16 27.76
C ARG A 80 15.60 -6.02 28.70
N ARG A 81 16.89 -5.97 29.03
CA ARG A 81 17.51 -4.89 29.83
C ARG A 81 18.08 -3.81 28.93
N ASN A 82 18.04 -2.58 29.42
CA ASN A 82 18.82 -1.49 28.84
C ASN A 82 20.28 -1.60 29.33
N PRO A 83 21.27 -1.41 28.44
CA PRO A 83 22.67 -1.43 28.82
C PRO A 83 22.97 -0.28 29.80
N LYS A 84 23.87 -0.53 30.76
CA LYS A 84 24.29 0.46 31.74
C LYS A 84 25.69 0.96 31.41
N ALA A 85 25.91 2.27 31.43
CA ALA A 85 27.22 2.87 31.25
C ALA A 85 28.01 2.77 32.58
N THR A 86 28.71 1.65 32.78
CA THR A 86 29.53 1.38 33.99
C THR A 86 31.03 1.66 33.73
N GLY A 87 31.41 2.05 32.52
CA GLY A 87 32.81 2.22 32.09
C GLY A 87 33.38 0.97 31.39
N GLU A 88 32.77 -0.19 31.62
CA GLU A 88 33.05 -1.44 30.90
C GLU A 88 32.23 -1.58 29.61
N SER A 89 32.66 -2.48 28.71
CA SER A 89 31.98 -2.74 27.45
C SER A 89 30.55 -3.24 27.65
N THR A 90 29.58 -2.56 27.03
CA THR A 90 28.16 -2.95 27.09
C THR A 90 27.87 -4.28 26.39
N LYS A 91 28.81 -4.79 25.58
CA LYS A 91 28.66 -6.06 24.85
C LYS A 91 28.66 -7.28 25.76
N THR A 92 29.39 -7.23 26.88
CA THR A 92 29.50 -8.33 27.86
C THR A 92 28.37 -8.33 28.89
N GLN A 93 27.56 -7.27 28.94
CA GLN A 93 26.47 -7.16 29.89
C GLN A 93 25.30 -8.10 29.54
N PRO A 94 24.65 -8.75 30.54
CA PRO A 94 23.51 -9.62 30.29
C PRO A 94 22.32 -8.83 29.71
N ARG A 95 21.89 -9.22 28.51
CA ARG A 95 20.84 -8.53 27.73
C ARG A 95 19.43 -8.74 28.24
N TYR A 96 19.17 -9.80 29.00
CA TYR A 96 17.85 -10.14 29.51
C TYR A 96 17.87 -10.29 31.04
N ARG A 97 16.75 -9.95 31.67
CA ARG A 97 16.44 -10.22 33.09
C ARG A 97 15.70 -11.57 33.15
N GLY A 98 15.95 -12.30 34.25
CA GLY A 98 15.55 -13.70 34.46
C GLY A 98 14.07 -14.05 34.27
N PRO A 99 13.69 -15.29 34.58
CA PRO A 99 12.36 -15.79 34.32
C PRO A 99 11.33 -14.98 35.11
N THR A 100 10.37 -14.43 34.37
CA THR A 100 9.22 -13.71 34.90
C THR A 100 7.96 -14.33 34.32
N VAL A 101 6.88 -14.34 35.09
CA VAL A 101 5.60 -14.88 34.65
C VAL A 101 4.68 -13.74 34.24
N VAL A 102 3.97 -13.92 33.12
CA VAL A 102 2.90 -13.00 32.71
C VAL A 102 1.71 -13.16 33.66
N THR A 103 1.37 -12.11 34.40
CA THR A 103 0.26 -12.13 35.38
C THR A 103 -1.02 -11.52 34.85
N LYS A 104 -0.91 -10.52 33.97
CA LYS A 104 -2.07 -9.86 33.38
C LYS A 104 -1.77 -9.38 31.98
N ILE A 105 -2.69 -9.65 31.06
CA ILE A 105 -2.65 -9.08 29.71
C ILE A 105 -3.37 -7.73 29.74
N LEU A 106 -2.69 -6.67 29.30
CA LEU A 106 -3.28 -5.33 29.18
C LEU A 106 -3.60 -5.01 27.71
N PRO A 107 -4.49 -4.04 27.46
CA PRO A 107 -4.69 -3.51 26.12
C PRO A 107 -3.39 -2.97 25.51
N SER A 108 -3.33 -2.88 24.18
CA SER A 108 -2.18 -2.31 23.45
C SER A 108 -0.83 -3.01 23.73
N TYR A 109 -0.80 -4.34 23.65
CA TYR A 109 0.45 -5.13 23.64
C TYR A 109 1.32 -4.97 24.89
N THR A 110 0.74 -4.49 25.98
CA THR A 110 1.43 -4.33 27.26
C THR A 110 1.05 -5.49 28.17
N TYR A 111 2.01 -5.99 28.92
CA TYR A 111 1.81 -7.11 29.82
C TYR A 111 2.31 -6.73 31.21
N ARG A 112 1.56 -7.12 32.23
CA ARG A 112 2.04 -7.08 33.62
C ARG A 112 2.73 -8.40 33.89
N ILE A 113 4.01 -8.32 34.26
CA ILE A 113 4.86 -9.47 34.55
C ILE A 113 5.28 -9.43 36.01
N SER A 114 5.33 -10.58 36.68
CA SER A 114 5.85 -10.72 38.03
C SER A 114 7.08 -11.62 38.05
N GLN A 115 8.01 -11.34 38.96
CA GLN A 115 9.15 -12.22 39.18
C GLN A 115 8.70 -13.52 39.88
N THR A 116 9.14 -14.67 39.36
CA THR A 116 8.75 -16.00 39.87
C THR A 116 9.30 -16.28 41.27
N GLU A 117 10.56 -15.89 41.51
CA GLU A 117 11.23 -16.07 42.80
C GLU A 117 11.72 -14.70 43.28
N SER A 118 11.10 -14.17 44.31
CA SER A 118 11.64 -13.03 45.05
C SER A 118 12.50 -13.56 46.19
N SER A 119 13.82 -13.38 46.11
CA SER A 119 14.72 -13.64 47.25
C SER A 119 14.42 -12.73 48.46
N ASN A 120 13.70 -11.63 48.24
CA ASN A 120 13.53 -10.53 49.20
C ASN A 120 12.06 -10.24 49.55
N ASP A 121 11.21 -11.26 49.68
CA ASP A 121 9.80 -11.19 50.16
C ASP A 121 8.87 -10.18 49.44
N ARG A 122 9.36 -9.53 48.39
CA ARG A 122 8.66 -8.52 47.59
C ARG A 122 8.49 -9.04 46.18
N LEU A 123 7.24 -9.30 45.80
CA LEU A 123 6.87 -9.59 44.42
C LEU A 123 7.00 -8.32 43.59
N TYR A 124 8.07 -8.22 42.81
CA TYR A 124 8.21 -7.15 41.83
C TYR A 124 7.32 -7.44 40.62
N ALA A 125 6.31 -6.59 40.41
CA ALA A 125 5.53 -6.55 39.20
C ALA A 125 5.98 -5.37 38.33
N THR A 126 6.19 -5.60 37.04
CA THR A 126 6.55 -4.55 36.08
C THR A 126 5.61 -4.63 34.89
N MET A 127 5.34 -3.49 34.27
CA MET A 127 4.60 -3.44 33.01
C MET A 127 5.60 -3.31 31.87
N SER A 128 5.50 -4.16 30.86
CA SER A 128 6.41 -4.16 29.73
C SER A 128 5.66 -4.39 28.42
N HIS A 129 6.17 -3.78 27.35
CA HIS A 129 5.62 -3.94 26.01
C HIS A 129 6.11 -5.26 25.40
N VAL A 130 5.30 -5.88 24.54
CA VAL A 130 5.58 -7.17 23.90
C VAL A 130 6.97 -7.25 23.24
N SER A 131 7.46 -6.13 22.70
CA SER A 131 8.76 -6.04 22.01
C SER A 131 9.97 -6.18 22.94
N GLN A 132 9.77 -6.01 24.24
CA GLN A 132 10.81 -6.19 25.27
C GLN A 132 10.78 -7.58 25.89
N LEU A 133 9.75 -8.37 25.60
CA LEU A 133 9.55 -9.70 26.16
C LEU A 133 9.98 -10.76 25.15
N LYS A 134 10.53 -11.86 25.66
CA LYS A 134 10.82 -13.06 24.87
C LYS A 134 10.43 -14.29 25.67
N VAL A 135 9.86 -15.31 25.03
CA VAL A 135 9.52 -16.58 25.68
C VAL A 135 10.79 -17.18 26.29
N TRP A 136 10.71 -17.63 27.54
CA TRP A 136 11.77 -18.40 28.16
C TRP A 136 11.73 -19.83 27.62
N ARG A 137 12.73 -20.20 26.81
CA ARG A 137 12.91 -21.57 26.34
C ARG A 137 14.11 -22.18 27.06
N ILE A 138 13.91 -23.33 27.68
CA ILE A 138 15.00 -24.20 28.12
C ILE A 138 15.58 -24.78 26.83
N TRP A 139 16.88 -24.61 26.60
CA TRP A 139 17.55 -25.22 25.46
C TRP A 139 17.49 -26.74 25.64
N ASN A 140 16.72 -27.41 24.81
CA ASN A 140 17.04 -28.79 24.47
C ASN A 140 18.09 -28.72 23.35
N GLU A 141 19.15 -29.52 23.42
CA GLU A 141 20.33 -29.50 22.53
C GLU A 141 20.06 -29.71 21.02
N ASN A 142 18.81 -29.69 20.56
CA ASN A 142 18.41 -30.01 19.18
C ASN A 142 17.71 -28.87 18.43
N ASP A 143 17.68 -27.65 18.98
CA ASP A 143 17.11 -26.52 18.25
C ASP A 143 18.18 -25.93 17.32
N ASP A 144 18.30 -26.54 16.13
CA ASP A 144 18.97 -25.96 14.97
C ASP A 144 18.56 -24.49 14.85
N VAL A 145 19.56 -23.60 14.88
CA VAL A 145 19.44 -22.17 14.60
C VAL A 145 19.07 -21.95 13.14
N SER A 146 17.84 -22.32 12.76
CA SER A 146 17.18 -21.70 11.62
C SER A 146 16.72 -20.31 12.06
N SER A 147 17.67 -19.40 12.26
CA SER A 147 17.39 -17.99 12.05
C SER A 147 17.05 -17.86 10.57
N GLY A 148 15.77 -18.02 10.25
CA GLY A 148 15.22 -17.80 8.92
C GLY A 148 15.40 -16.34 8.52
N ASN A 149 16.62 -15.98 8.14
CA ASN A 149 16.85 -14.99 7.12
C ASN A 149 16.74 -15.73 5.79
N SER A 150 15.53 -16.20 5.45
CA SER A 150 15.26 -16.55 4.07
C SER A 150 15.13 -15.23 3.32
N ASP A 151 16.27 -14.68 2.91
CA ASP A 151 16.35 -13.71 1.83
C ASP A 151 16.01 -14.45 0.53
N ASP A 152 14.74 -14.85 0.40
CA ASP A 152 14.17 -15.14 -0.91
C ASP A 152 13.97 -13.79 -1.60
N GLU A 153 15.02 -13.31 -2.27
CA GLU A 153 14.87 -12.40 -3.40
C GLU A 153 14.05 -13.14 -4.46
N PRO A 154 12.82 -12.69 -4.79
CA PRO A 154 12.22 -13.13 -6.03
C PRO A 154 13.00 -12.47 -7.16
N ARG A 155 13.69 -13.28 -7.98
CA ARG A 155 14.11 -12.85 -9.32
C ARG A 155 12.94 -12.14 -9.97
N MET A 156 13.09 -10.86 -10.29
CA MET A 156 12.16 -10.16 -11.16
C MET A 156 12.17 -10.89 -12.50
N GLN A 157 11.16 -11.74 -12.74
CA GLN A 157 10.82 -12.13 -14.10
C GLN A 157 10.21 -10.89 -14.75
N SER A 158 10.98 -10.31 -15.67
CA SER A 158 10.52 -9.26 -16.57
C SER A 158 9.25 -9.74 -17.28
N PRO A 159 8.22 -8.90 -17.43
CA PRO A 159 7.13 -9.19 -18.35
C PRO A 159 7.73 -9.42 -19.74
N ASP A 160 7.43 -10.58 -20.31
CA ASP A 160 7.92 -11.05 -21.60
C ASP A 160 7.88 -9.96 -22.67
N GLU A 161 8.99 -9.86 -23.39
CA GLU A 161 9.15 -9.08 -24.63
C GLU A 161 8.21 -9.62 -25.71
N LEU A 162 6.94 -9.22 -25.68
CA LEU A 162 6.00 -9.40 -26.79
C LEU A 162 5.27 -8.10 -27.09
N ASN A 163 6.01 -7.00 -27.34
CA ASN A 163 5.51 -5.92 -28.22
C ASN A 163 6.59 -4.90 -28.67
N VAL A 164 7.75 -5.36 -29.18
CA VAL A 164 8.69 -4.45 -29.87
C VAL A 164 8.49 -4.48 -31.39
N ASN A 165 7.73 -5.45 -31.91
CA ASN A 165 7.61 -5.65 -33.37
C ASN A 165 6.45 -4.92 -34.05
N GLN A 166 5.68 -4.08 -33.35
CA GLN A 166 4.64 -3.26 -34.00
C GLN A 166 5.18 -1.90 -34.51
N CYS A 167 6.36 -1.44 -34.09
CA CYS A 167 6.80 -0.06 -34.35
C CYS A 167 7.90 0.09 -35.43
N VAL A 168 8.46 -0.99 -35.98
CA VAL A 168 9.58 -0.89 -36.95
C VAL A 168 9.15 -1.09 -38.41
N MET A 169 7.96 -1.65 -38.68
CA MET A 169 7.48 -1.90 -40.06
C MET A 169 6.71 -0.73 -40.71
N GLU A 170 6.48 0.39 -40.02
CA GLU A 170 5.86 1.58 -40.65
C GLU A 170 6.88 2.64 -41.14
N HIS A 171 8.16 2.50 -40.82
CA HIS A 171 9.19 3.47 -41.25
C HIS A 171 9.97 3.07 -42.50
N LEU A 172 9.76 1.88 -43.06
CA LEU A 172 10.41 1.45 -44.30
C LEU A 172 9.49 1.45 -45.54
N CYS A 173 8.20 1.78 -45.42
CA CYS A 173 7.28 1.84 -46.56
C CYS A 173 6.97 3.25 -47.07
N ARG A 174 7.77 4.27 -46.74
CA ARG A 174 7.46 5.68 -47.09
C ARG A 174 8.52 6.47 -47.86
N THR A 175 9.51 5.80 -48.44
CA THR A 175 10.43 6.41 -49.40
C THR A 175 10.63 5.48 -50.58
N ASP A 176 9.76 5.63 -51.58
CA ASP A 176 10.09 5.52 -53.02
C ASP A 176 8.82 5.79 -53.84
N ARG A 177 8.46 7.08 -53.89
CA ARG A 177 7.62 7.64 -54.96
C ARG A 177 8.00 9.09 -55.14
N THR A 178 9.04 9.31 -55.95
CA THR A 178 9.21 10.48 -56.84
C THR A 178 10.51 10.32 -57.62
N LEU A 179 10.42 9.77 -58.83
CA LEU A 179 10.73 10.40 -60.13
C LEU A 179 10.65 9.34 -61.23
#